data_AF-A0A379WVG0-F1
#
_entry.id   AF-A0A379WVG0-F1
#
_cell.length_a   1.000
_cell.length_b   1.000
_cell.length_c   1.000
_cell.angle_alpha   90.00
_cell.angle_beta   90.00
_cell.angle_gamma   90.00
#
_symmetry.space_group_name_H-M   'P 1'
#
loop_
_entity.id
_entity.type
_entity.pdbx_description
1 polymer ?
#
loop_
_entity_poly.entity_id
_entity_poly.type
_entity_poly.pdbx_seq_one_letter_code
_entity_poly.pdbx_strand_id
1 'polypeptide(L)' 'MTAHVGHPTLRLIRYSMGDYTLNGLDNGQWREIAQEKDR' A
#
# COMPACT_ATOMS: atom_id res chain seq x y z
N MET A 1 -1.06 -19.18 0.83
CA MET A 1 -0.08 -18.09 1.08
C MET A 1 1.21 -18.70 1.63
N THR A 2 2.28 -17.92 1.84
CA THR A 2 3.61 -18.37 2.31
C THR A 2 3.59 -19.37 3.48
N ALA A 3 2.67 -19.21 4.44
CA ALA A 3 2.49 -20.15 5.55
C ALA A 3 2.14 -21.59 5.08
N HIS A 4 1.39 -21.71 3.98
CA HIS A 4 1.04 -22.99 3.36
C HIS A 4 2.27 -23.72 2.78
N VAL A 5 3.32 -22.99 2.41
CA VAL A 5 4.60 -23.56 1.93
C VAL A 5 5.68 -23.54 3.01
N GLY A 6 5.29 -23.47 4.29
CA GLY A 6 6.22 -23.60 5.42
C GLY A 6 7.00 -22.34 5.80
N HIS A 7 6.64 -21.18 5.25
CA HIS A 7 7.34 -19.92 5.51
C HIS A 7 6.41 -18.89 6.19
N PRO A 8 6.70 -18.43 7.42
CA PRO A 8 5.89 -17.39 8.06
C PRO A 8 6.07 -16.03 7.35
N THR A 9 4.97 -15.30 7.14
CA THR A 9 5.03 -13.90 6.69
C THR A 9 5.37 -13.01 7.88
N LEU A 10 6.58 -12.46 7.89
CA LEU A 10 7.03 -11.58 8.98
C LEU A 10 6.52 -10.15 8.82
N ARG A 11 6.40 -9.67 7.58
CA ARG A 11 5.88 -8.34 7.26
C ARG A 11 5.27 -8.33 5.86
N LEU A 12 4.08 -7.76 5.73
CA LEU A 12 3.43 -7.50 4.46
C LEU A 12 3.07 -6.02 4.38
N ILE A 13 3.62 -5.31 3.39
CA ILE A 13 3.28 -3.92 3.11
C ILE A 13 2.69 -3.87 1.72
N ARG A 14 1.49 -3.34 1.59
CA ARG A 14 0.94 -2.99 0.27
C ARG A 14 1.52 -1.65 -0.16
N TYR A 15 2.56 -1.69 -0.98
CA TYR A 15 3.30 -0.51 -1.39
C TYR A 15 2.57 0.35 -2.45
N SER A 16 1.76 -0.27 -3.31
CA SER A 16 1.01 0.44 -4.35
C SER A 16 -0.39 -0.16 -4.58
N MET A 17 -1.27 0.66 -5.17
CA MET A 17 -2.59 0.27 -5.67
C MET A 17 -2.95 1.12 -6.89
N GLY A 18 -3.09 0.50 -8.06
CA GLY A 18 -3.18 1.25 -9.32
C GLY A 18 -1.96 2.17 -9.46
N ASP A 19 -2.20 3.45 -9.75
CA ASP A 19 -1.16 4.47 -9.90
C ASP A 19 -0.69 5.08 -8.57
N TYR A 20 -1.32 4.72 -7.45
CA TYR A 20 -0.96 5.23 -6.13
C TYR A 20 0.18 4.43 -5.50
N THR A 21 1.16 5.13 -4.91
CA THR A 21 2.29 4.54 -4.19
C THR A 21 2.45 5.17 -2.80
N LEU A 22 3.08 4.47 -1.86
CA LEU A 22 3.41 4.99 -0.52
C LEU A 22 4.59 5.99 -0.50
N ASN A 23 5.10 6.39 -1.67
CA ASN A 23 6.25 7.29 -1.75
C ASN A 23 5.98 8.63 -1.05
N GLY A 24 6.92 9.02 -0.18
CA GLY A 24 6.87 10.27 0.56
C GLY A 24 5.80 10.33 1.66
N LEU A 25 5.24 9.19 2.08
CA LEU A 25 4.29 9.10 3.18
C LEU A 25 4.89 8.29 4.34
N ASP A 26 5.14 8.96 5.46
CA ASP A 26 5.65 8.32 6.67
C ASP A 26 4.58 7.46 7.36
N ASN A 27 5.02 6.57 8.25
CA ASN A 27 4.11 5.72 9.02
C ASN A 27 3.14 6.58 9.85
N GLY A 28 1.84 6.26 9.77
CA GLY A 28 0.79 6.99 10.47
C GLY A 28 0.37 8.31 9.80
N GLN A 29 1.05 8.72 8.72
CA GLN A 29 0.64 9.88 7.93
C GLN A 29 -0.41 9.48 6.89
N TRP A 30 -1.19 10.47 6.49
CA TRP A 30 -2.15 10.35 5.41
C TRP A 30 -2.13 11.64 4.59
N ARG A 31 -2.63 11.54 3.35
CA ARG A 31 -2.73 12.65 2.41
C ARG A 31 -4.00 12.47 1.60
N GLU A 32 -4.78 13.54 1.45
CA GLU A 32 -5.92 13.53 0.54
C GLU A 32 -5.45 13.39 -0.91
N ILE A 33 -6.14 12.56 -1.65
CA ILE A 33 -5.96 12.45 -3.09
C ILE A 33 -6.92 13.43 -3.73
N ALA A 34 -6.42 14.26 -4.65
CA ALA A 34 -7.27 15.14 -5.43
C ALA A 34 -8.29 14.27 -6.18
N GLN A 35 -9.59 14.53 -5.96
CA GLN A 35 -10.63 13.92 -6.77
C GLN A 35 -10.46 14.49 -8.18
N GLU A 36 -10.10 13.66 -9.16
CA GLU A 36 -10.28 14.03 -10.56
C GLU A 36 -11.77 14.31 -10.74
N LYS A 37 -12.10 15.59 -10.95
CA LYS A 37 -13.49 16.05 -10.93
C LYS A 37 -14.26 15.74 -12.22
N ASP A 38 -13.68 15.04 -13.16
CA ASP A 38 -14.31 14.73 -14.44
C ASP A 38 -13.82 13.37 -14.96
N ARG A 39 -14.67 12.36 -14.84
CA ARG A 39 -14.69 11.21 -15.75
C ARG A 39 -16.12 10.84 -16.07
#